data_AF-A0A957S1D4-F1
#
_entry.id   AF-A0A957S1D4-F1
#
_cell.length_a   1.000
_cell.length_b   1.000
_cell.length_c   1.000
_cell.angle_alpha   90.00
_cell.angle_beta   90.00
_cell.angle_gamma   90.00
#
_symmetry.space_group_name_H-M   'P 1'
#
loop_
_entity.id
_entity.type
_entity.pdbx_description
1 polymer ?
#
loop_
_entity_poly.entity_id
_entity_poly.type
_entity_poly.pdbx_seq_one_letter_code
_entity_poly.pdbx_strand_id
1 'polypeptide(L)' 'AIDVLEDPGRGLLVNEVNYTMEFRNSILPTGVNIPDRMVDFALRVAREGWSAANGWADGAPDYQSVSLTG' A
#
# COMPACT_ATOMS: atom_id res chain seq x y z
N ALA A 1 1.92 -4.74 5.25
CA ALA A 1 0.88 -4.13 6.08
C ALA A 1 1.51 -2.90 6.67
N ILE A 2 0.74 -1.84 6.87
CA ILE A 2 1.22 -0.65 7.54
C ILE A 2 0.37 -0.50 8.77
N ASP A 3 1.02 -0.58 9.93
CA ASP A 3 0.36 -0.39 11.21
C ASP A 3 0.58 1.05 11.62
N VAL A 4 -0.51 1.73 11.95
CA VAL A 4 -0.53 3.17 12.23
C VAL A 4 -1.11 3.39 13.62
N LEU A 5 -0.51 4.33 14.36
CA LEU A 5 -0.97 4.79 15.67
C LEU A 5 -1.48 6.23 15.58
N GLU A 6 -2.51 6.55 16.35
CA GLU A 6 -3.06 7.90 16.48
C GLU A 6 -2.37 8.65 17.61
N ASP A 7 -1.82 9.83 17.33
CA ASP A 7 -1.27 10.76 18.32
C ASP A 7 -2.03 12.10 18.29
N PRO A 8 -2.55 12.59 19.44
CA PRO A 8 -3.35 13.81 19.47
C PRO A 8 -2.65 15.10 19.01
N GLY A 9 -1.31 15.15 19.07
CA GLY A 9 -0.52 16.34 18.69
C GLY A 9 0.25 16.18 17.38
N ARG A 10 0.53 14.95 16.95
CA ARG A 10 1.37 14.63 15.80
C ARG A 10 0.60 13.96 14.65
N GLY A 11 -0.66 13.59 14.86
CA GLY A 11 -1.48 12.92 13.86
C GLY A 11 -1.16 11.42 13.76
N LEU A 12 -1.20 10.88 12.55
CA LEU A 12 -0.99 9.45 12.29
C LEU A 12 0.50 9.12 12.20
N LEU A 13 0.95 8.16 13.02
CA LEU A 13 2.34 7.72 13.11
C LEU A 13 2.48 6.28 12.59
N VAL A 14 3.41 6.05 11.67
CA VAL A 14 3.75 4.69 11.23
C VAL A 14 4.51 3.96 12.33
N ASN A 15 3.99 2.82 12.76
CA ASN A 15 4.62 1.97 13.77
C ASN A 15 5.47 0.87 13.14
N GLU A 16 4.92 0.14 12.16
CA GLU A 16 5.61 -0.97 11.49
C GLU A 16 5.18 -1.11 10.03
N VAL A 17 6.11 -1.62 9.21
CA VAL A 17 5.84 -2.11 7.86
C VAL A 17 6.09 -3.61 7.79
N ASN A 18 5.03 -4.39 7.66
CA ASN A 18 5.07 -5.85 7.58
C ASN A 18 5.14 -6.34 6.12
N TYR A 19 6.23 -7.01 5.72
CA TYR A 19 6.43 -7.45 4.33
C TYR A 19 5.63 -8.72 3.97
N THR A 20 5.27 -9.55 4.95
CA THR A 20 4.39 -10.71 4.76
C THR A 20 3.09 -10.45 5.50
N MET A 21 2.04 -10.12 4.76
CA MET A 21 0.78 -9.65 5.34
C MET A 21 -0.17 -10.82 5.60
N GLU A 22 -0.74 -10.91 6.79
CA GLU A 22 -1.97 -11.66 7.01
C GLU A 22 -3.18 -10.77 6.73
N PHE A 23 -3.96 -11.08 5.69
CA PHE A 23 -5.11 -10.28 5.27
C PHE A 23 -6.46 -10.96 5.50
N ARG A 24 -6.48 -12.18 6.05
CA ARG A 24 -7.71 -12.98 6.25
C ARG A 24 -8.76 -12.23 7.08
N ASN A 25 -8.33 -11.56 8.14
CA ASN A 25 -9.22 -10.81 9.04
C ASN A 25 -9.66 -9.47 8.46
N SER A 26 -9.02 -9.00 7.38
CA SER A 26 -9.32 -7.71 6.76
C SER A 26 -10.32 -7.82 5.61
N ILE A 27 -10.53 -9.01 5.04
CA ILE A 27 -11.45 -9.21 3.91
C ILE A 27 -12.90 -8.92 4.33
N LEU A 28 -13.40 -9.57 5.38
CA LEU A 28 -14.78 -9.41 5.83
C LEU A 28 -15.14 -7.95 6.21
N PRO A 29 -14.38 -7.24 7.06
CA PRO A 29 -14.74 -5.89 7.48
C PRO A 29 -14.64 -4.84 6.37
N THR A 30 -13.79 -5.07 5.35
CA THR A 30 -13.60 -4.09 4.27
C THR A 30 -14.38 -4.43 3.00
N GLY A 31 -14.79 -5.69 2.83
CA GLY A 31 -15.33 -6.20 1.57
C GLY A 31 -14.31 -6.26 0.43
N VAL A 32 -13.02 -5.97 0.70
CA VAL A 32 -11.98 -5.94 -0.32
C VAL A 32 -11.37 -7.32 -0.48
N ASN A 33 -11.35 -7.81 -1.72
CA ASN A 33 -10.62 -9.02 -2.09
C ASN A 33 -9.12 -8.73 -2.22
N ILE A 34 -8.42 -8.63 -1.09
CA ILE A 34 -6.98 -8.32 -1.02
C ILE A 34 -6.12 -9.32 -1.82
N PRO A 35 -6.32 -10.65 -1.75
CA PRO A 35 -5.55 -11.61 -2.56
C PRO A 35 -5.63 -11.35 -4.06
N ASP A 36 -6.83 -11.08 -4.57
CA ASP A 36 -7.07 -10.84 -5.99
C ASP A 36 -6.37 -9.57 -6.47
N ARG A 37 -6.41 -8.51 -5.66
CA ARG A 37 -5.67 -7.27 -5.92
C ARG A 37 -4.15 -7.48 -5.97
N MET A 38 -3.61 -8.35 -5.12
CA MET A 38 -2.19 -8.70 -5.16
C MET A 38 -1.81 -9.44 -6.44
N VAL A 39 -2.64 -10.40 -6.88
CA VAL A 39 -2.42 -11.14 -8.13
C VAL A 39 -2.50 -10.20 -9.33
N ASP A 40 -3.52 -9.34 -9.39
CA ASP A 40 -3.66 -8.33 -10.44
C ASP A 40 -2.42 -7.44 -10.54
N PHE A 41 -1.90 -6.98 -9.41
CA PHE A 41 -0.69 -6.17 -9.38
C PHE A 41 0.55 -6.94 -9.85
N ALA A 42 0.74 -8.18 -9.40
CA ALA A 42 1.85 -9.01 -9.85
C ALA A 42 1.81 -9.26 -11.37
N LEU A 43 0.61 -9.52 -11.92
CA LEU A 43 0.41 -9.66 -13.36
C LEU A 43 0.69 -8.35 -14.12
N ARG A 44 0.30 -7.20 -13.55
CA ARG A 44 0.61 -5.89 -14.13
C ARG A 44 2.12 -5.64 -14.19
N VAL A 45 2.83 -5.87 -13.08
CA VAL A 45 4.30 -5.74 -13.01
C VAL A 45 4.97 -6.65 -14.03
N ALA A 46 4.49 -7.89 -14.20
CA ALA A 46 5.05 -8.82 -15.18
C ALA A 46 4.86 -8.37 -16.63
N ARG A 47 3.78 -7.65 -16.95
CA ARG A 47 3.46 -7.18 -18.30
C ARG A 47 4.08 -5.83 -18.64
N GLU A 48 4.11 -4.92 -17.68
CA GLU A 48 4.40 -3.50 -17.90
C GLU A 48 5.73 -3.07 -17.27
N GLY A 49 6.32 -3.89 -16.40
CA GLY A 49 7.49 -3.53 -15.60
C GLY A 49 7.11 -2.78 -14.31
N TRP A 50 8.05 -2.71 -13.37
CA TRP A 50 7.81 -2.16 -12.03
C TRP A 50 7.36 -0.69 -12.05
N SER A 51 8.06 0.17 -12.80
CA SER A 51 7.77 1.62 -12.81
C SER A 51 6.37 1.92 -13.34
N ALA A 52 6.03 1.39 -14.52
CA ALA A 52 4.73 1.60 -15.14
C ALA A 52 3.58 1.02 -14.29
N ALA A 53 3.77 -0.16 -13.69
CA ALA A 53 2.76 -0.78 -12.83
C ALA A 53 2.46 0.04 -11.55
N ASN A 54 3.44 0.80 -11.06
CA ASN A 54 3.31 1.74 -9.94
C ASN A 54 2.86 3.15 -10.38
N GLY A 55 2.61 3.38 -11.67
CA GLY A 55 2.23 4.68 -12.21
C GLY A 55 3.39 5.70 -12.24
N TRP A 56 4.63 5.24 -12.13
CA TRP A 56 5.81 6.10 -12.23
C TRP A 56 6.18 6.27 -13.71
N ALA A 57 6.52 7.50 -14.10
CA ALA A 57 7.16 7.75 -15.38
C ALA A 57 8.54 7.08 -15.42
N ASP A 58 9.07 6.82 -16.61
CA ASP A 58 10.41 6.26 -16.82
C ASP A 58 11.48 7.22 -16.26
N GLY A 59 11.76 7.08 -14.96
CA GLY A 59 12.53 8.00 -14.14
C GLY A 59 12.47 7.60 -12.66
N ALA A 60 13.34 8.18 -11.84
CA ALA A 60 13.41 7.88 -10.41
C ALA A 60 12.04 8.05 -9.71
N PRO A 61 11.75 7.27 -8.64
CA PRO A 61 10.48 7.40 -7.92
C PRO A 61 10.23 8.84 -7.47
N ASP A 62 9.05 9.37 -7.80
CA ASP A 62 8.58 10.66 -7.28
C ASP A 62 8.10 10.44 -5.83
N TYR A 63 8.92 10.85 -4.87
CA TYR A 63 8.57 10.74 -3.45
C TYR A 63 7.68 11.92 -3.06
N GLN A 64 6.38 11.65 -2.93
CA GLN A 64 5.42 12.63 -2.40
C GLN A 64 5.09 12.29 -0.94
N SER A 65 5.06 13.30 -0.08
CA SER A 65 4.59 13.12 1.29
C SER A 65 3.08 12.88 1.26
N VAL A 66 2.65 11.70 1.67
CA VAL A 66 1.23 11.40 1.88
C VAL A 66 0.86 11.85 3.29
N SER A 67 0.03 12.89 3.39
CA SER A 67 -0.62 13.23 4.66
C SER A 67 -1.84 12.34 4.83
N LEU A 68 -1.86 11.53 5.89
CA LEU A 68 -3.04 10.74 6.27
C LEU A 68 -4.00 11.56 7.17
N THR A 69 -3.62 12.78 7.53
CA THR A 69 -4.46 13.75 8.23
C THR A 69 -4.84 14.88 7.27
N GLY A 70 -6.14 15.12 7.13
CA GLY A 70 -6.69 16.33 6.50
C GLY A 70 -6.98 17.39 7.55
#